data_AF-A0A9Y2ES30-F1
#
_entry.id   AF-A0A9Y2ES30-F1
#
_cell.length_a   1.000
_cell.length_b   1.000
_cell.length_c   1.000
_cell.angle_alpha   90.00
_cell.angle_beta   90.00
_cell.angle_gamma   90.00
#
_symmetry.space_group_name_H-M   'P 1'
#
loop_
_entity.id
_entity.type
_entity.pdbx_description
1 polymer ?
#
loop_
_entity_poly.entity_id
_entity_poly.type
_entity_poly.pdbx_seq_one_letter_code
_entity_poly.pdbx_strand_id
1 'polypeptide(L)'
;MKCKYCDYQVPENAHLCANCGRILAEKKEKKPVKKRSYIIFIIIAVAVIFICGMLAMNFQSSMNGNHSTHPSNDLGISYIQFKNQFNDNDYAEKINLSIGTVEKKTGSEDTYHYALSDKLLLIEKVNSQSNHLRQITLIGQPSSIQEDNVKLIGAMGIIIDTFSSDLSINDRKEILRDLGFNETVKDLKSINAETIRGNIKYGFKYKENLGFIFSVSNKNDMI
;
A
#
# COMPACT_ATOMS: atom_id res chain seq x y z
N MET A 1 26.51 20.09 -25.45
CA MET A 1 25.73 21.14 -24.73
C MET A 1 26.39 21.48 -23.39
N LYS A 2 26.08 22.62 -22.75
CA LYS A 2 26.54 22.91 -21.38
C LYS A 2 25.47 22.53 -20.36
N CYS A 3 25.87 21.98 -19.21
CA CYS A 3 24.96 21.72 -18.10
C CYS A 3 24.44 23.07 -17.55
N LYS A 4 23.12 23.26 -17.53
CA LYS A 4 22.49 24.50 -17.04
C LYS A 4 22.76 24.82 -15.56
N TYR A 5 23.27 23.87 -14.79
CA TYR A 5 23.45 24.00 -13.33
C TYR A 5 24.90 24.17 -12.89
N CYS A 6 25.87 23.82 -13.72
CA CYS A 6 27.30 23.90 -13.36
C CYS A 6 28.20 24.32 -14.53
N ASP A 7 27.62 24.69 -15.67
CA ASP A 7 28.28 25.11 -16.92
C ASP A 7 29.31 24.14 -17.52
N TYR A 8 29.44 22.93 -16.95
CA TYR A 8 30.29 21.87 -17.46
C TYR A 8 29.86 21.42 -18.86
N GLN A 9 30.83 21.10 -19.72
CA GLN A 9 30.58 20.71 -21.10
C GLN A 9 30.19 19.23 -21.17
N VAL A 10 28.98 18.95 -21.65
CA VAL A 10 28.38 17.61 -21.66
C VAL A 10 28.03 17.19 -23.10
N PRO A 11 28.19 15.90 -23.48
CA PRO A 11 27.72 15.38 -24.76
C PRO A 11 26.23 15.67 -25.01
N GLU A 12 25.84 15.89 -26.26
CA GLU A 12 24.46 16.29 -26.63
C GLU A 12 23.39 15.23 -26.33
N ASN A 13 23.79 13.96 -26.15
CA ASN A 13 22.92 12.83 -25.85
C ASN A 13 23.00 12.37 -24.38
N ALA A 14 23.71 13.10 -23.51
CA ALA A 14 23.87 12.69 -22.12
C ALA A 14 22.60 12.97 -21.30
N HIS A 15 22.06 11.94 -20.64
CA HIS A 15 20.90 12.07 -19.77
C HIS A 15 21.26 12.60 -18.37
N LEU A 16 22.53 12.53 -17.96
CA LEU A 16 23.04 13.00 -16.68
C LEU A 16 24.36 13.76 -16.85
N CYS A 17 24.58 14.77 -16.02
CA CYS A 17 25.84 15.51 -15.96
C CYS A 17 26.88 14.74 -15.15
N ALA A 18 27.99 14.36 -15.78
CA ALA A 18 29.07 13.63 -15.12
C ALA A 18 29.79 14.41 -14.00
N ASN A 19 29.68 15.74 -13.99
CA ASN A 19 30.33 16.59 -12.99
C ASN A 19 29.46 16.85 -11.74
N CYS A 20 28.14 17.00 -11.91
CA CYS A 20 27.24 17.36 -10.80
C CYS A 20 26.14 16.33 -10.52
N GLY A 21 26.08 15.23 -11.27
CA GLY A 21 25.11 14.14 -11.08
C GLY A 21 23.66 14.49 -11.41
N ARG A 22 23.38 15.67 -11.98
CA ARG A 22 22.00 16.11 -12.30
C ARG A 22 21.55 15.62 -13.68
N ILE A 23 20.27 15.25 -13.77
CA ILE A 23 19.61 14.83 -15.02
C ILE A 23 19.49 16.04 -15.97
N LEU A 24 19.84 15.84 -17.23
CA LEU A 24 19.90 16.88 -18.28
C LEU A 24 18.75 16.82 -19.28
N ALA A 25 17.94 15.75 -19.24
CA ALA A 25 16.88 15.52 -20.22
C ALA A 25 15.49 15.87 -19.66
N GLU A 26 14.87 16.92 -20.20
CA GLU A 26 13.41 16.98 -20.32
C GLU A 26 13.01 16.20 -21.58
N LYS A 27 12.38 15.03 -21.41
CA LYS A 27 11.67 14.36 -22.52
C LYS A 27 10.48 15.24 -22.90
N LYS A 28 10.47 15.78 -24.13
CA LYS A 28 9.25 16.31 -24.75
C LYS A 28 8.29 15.15 -24.98
N GLU A 29 7.37 14.92 -24.04
CA GLU A 29 6.26 14.00 -24.27
C GLU A 29 5.30 14.59 -25.31
N LYS A 30 5.01 13.79 -26.34
CA LYS A 30 3.96 14.09 -27.32
C LYS A 30 2.62 14.10 -26.59
N LYS A 31 1.89 15.22 -26.67
CA LYS A 31 0.52 15.33 -26.14
C LYS A 31 -0.35 14.17 -26.67
N PRO A 32 -1.01 13.37 -25.81
CA PRO A 32 -1.97 12.39 -26.29
C PRO A 32 -3.20 13.09 -26.85
N VAL A 33 -3.56 12.72 -28.08
CA VAL A 33 -4.78 13.14 -28.77
C VAL A 33 -6.00 12.67 -27.98
N LYS A 34 -6.90 13.59 -27.64
CA LYS A 34 -8.23 13.31 -27.05
C LYS A 34 -9.02 12.36 -27.97
N LYS A 35 -9.04 11.07 -27.66
CA LYS A 35 -10.16 10.20 -27.99
C LYS A 35 -11.01 10.02 -26.74
N ARG A 36 -12.17 10.69 -26.72
CA ARG A 36 -13.24 10.47 -25.73
C ARG A 36 -13.60 8.97 -25.77
N SER A 37 -13.15 8.22 -24.77
CA SER A 37 -13.42 6.80 -24.66
C SER A 37 -14.45 6.59 -23.56
N TYR A 38 -15.65 6.17 -23.97
CA TYR A 38 -16.74 5.74 -23.08
C TYR A 38 -16.34 4.62 -22.10
N ILE A 39 -15.15 4.01 -22.29
CA ILE A 39 -14.56 2.99 -21.43
C ILE A 39 -14.31 3.51 -20.00
N ILE A 40 -13.93 4.77 -19.81
CA ILE A 40 -13.69 5.34 -18.47
C ILE A 40 -15.00 5.40 -17.66
N PHE A 41 -16.12 5.72 -18.29
CA PHE A 41 -17.43 5.76 -17.61
C PHE A 41 -17.92 4.36 -17.22
N ILE A 42 -17.59 3.34 -18.01
CA ILE A 42 -17.94 1.95 -17.69
C ILE A 42 -17.10 1.43 -16.51
N ILE A 43 -15.80 1.76 -16.46
CA ILE A 43 -14.91 1.37 -15.34
C ILE A 43 -15.37 2.01 -14.02
N ILE A 44 -15.73 3.29 -14.04
CA ILE A 44 -16.25 3.99 -12.85
C ILE A 44 -17.60 3.40 -12.40
N ALA A 45 -18.49 3.06 -13.35
CA ALA A 45 -19.80 2.49 -13.02
C ALA A 45 -19.68 1.08 -12.39
N VAL A 46 -18.78 0.23 -12.90
CA VAL A 46 -18.56 -1.12 -12.33
C VAL A 46 -17.94 -1.05 -10.93
N ALA A 47 -17.01 -0.11 -10.69
CA ALA A 47 -16.46 0.14 -9.35
C ALA A 47 -17.52 0.65 -8.36
N VAL A 48 -18.45 1.51 -8.81
CA VAL A 48 -19.55 2.04 -7.97
C VAL A 48 -20.58 0.95 -7.64
N ILE A 49 -20.89 0.04 -8.57
CA ILE A 49 -21.84 -1.07 -8.33
C ILE A 49 -21.31 -2.03 -7.26
N PHE A 50 -20.00 -2.31 -7.24
CA PHE A 50 -19.36 -3.14 -6.22
C PHE A 50 -19.48 -2.51 -4.81
N ILE A 51 -19.44 -1.17 -4.74
CA ILE A 51 -19.53 -0.40 -3.48
C ILE A 51 -20.99 -0.32 -2.98
N CYS A 52 -21.96 -0.12 -3.87
CA CYS A 52 -23.38 0.01 -3.47
C CYS A 52 -24.01 -1.32 -3.04
N GLY A 53 -23.56 -2.46 -3.59
CA GLY A 53 -24.11 -3.77 -3.23
C GLY A 53 -23.89 -4.21 -1.78
N MET A 54 -22.90 -3.63 -1.08
CA MET A 54 -22.53 -4.02 0.29
C MET A 54 -23.01 -3.06 1.39
N LEU A 55 -23.62 -1.92 1.07
CA LEU A 55 -23.91 -0.84 2.04
C LEU A 55 -25.38 -0.71 2.47
N ALA A 56 -26.25 -1.65 2.09
CA ALA A 56 -27.61 -1.68 2.61
C ALA A 56 -27.69 -2.55 3.87
N MET A 57 -27.09 -2.11 5.00
CA MET A 57 -27.57 -2.43 6.35
C MET A 57 -26.78 -1.70 7.46
N ASN A 58 -27.54 -0.96 8.26
CA ASN A 58 -27.25 -0.49 9.63
C ASN A 58 -26.30 0.70 9.78
N PHE A 59 -26.88 1.89 9.59
CA PHE A 59 -26.33 3.16 10.03
C PHE A 59 -27.08 3.62 11.28
N GLN A 60 -26.41 3.61 12.44
CA GLN A 60 -26.84 4.39 13.60
C GLN A 60 -25.60 4.94 14.30
N SER A 61 -25.35 6.24 14.10
CA SER A 61 -24.25 6.97 14.74
C SER A 61 -24.62 7.38 16.15
N SER A 62 -23.70 7.20 17.09
CA SER A 62 -23.71 7.86 18.39
C SER A 62 -22.37 8.59 18.57
N MET A 63 -22.41 9.91 18.69
CA MET A 63 -21.27 10.73 19.09
C MET A 63 -21.34 10.93 20.60
N ASN A 64 -20.30 10.53 21.33
CA ASN A 64 -19.98 11.14 22.61
C ASN A 64 -18.46 11.10 22.83
N GLY A 65 -17.86 12.29 22.94
CA GLY A 65 -16.43 12.45 23.14
C GLY A 65 -16.08 12.33 24.62
N ASN A 66 -15.15 11.44 24.94
CA ASN A 66 -14.40 11.47 26.18
C ASN A 66 -12.93 11.14 25.88
N HIS A 67 -12.04 12.11 26.11
CA HIS A 67 -10.60 11.91 26.04
C HIS A 67 -10.18 11.01 27.21
N SER A 68 -10.06 9.72 26.92
CA SER A 68 -9.43 8.75 27.80
C SER A 68 -8.03 8.50 27.22
N THR A 69 -6.99 8.69 28.03
CA THR A 69 -5.61 8.26 27.72
C THR A 69 -5.55 6.73 27.74
N HIS A 70 -6.16 6.10 26.74
CA HIS A 70 -5.88 4.71 26.42
C HIS A 70 -4.44 4.62 25.89
N PRO A 71 -3.68 3.56 26.24
CA PRO A 71 -2.43 3.27 25.56
C PRO A 71 -2.73 3.21 24.07
N SER A 72 -2.06 4.04 23.26
CA SER A 72 -2.43 4.12 21.85
C SER A 72 -2.09 2.81 21.17
N ASN A 73 -3.10 2.14 20.60
CA ASN A 73 -2.93 0.94 19.79
C ASN A 73 -2.39 1.29 18.39
N ASP A 74 -1.57 2.33 18.31
CA ASP A 74 -0.95 2.79 17.07
C ASP A 74 0.22 1.87 16.71
N LEU A 75 0.63 1.93 15.44
CA LEU A 75 1.76 1.21 14.85
C LEU A 75 3.09 1.99 14.96
N GLY A 76 3.08 3.13 15.66
CA GLY A 76 4.29 3.91 15.97
C GLY A 76 4.78 4.86 14.87
N ILE A 77 4.15 4.86 13.69
CA ILE A 77 4.45 5.83 12.61
C ILE A 77 3.19 6.50 12.09
N SER A 78 3.34 7.71 11.56
CA SER A 78 2.26 8.41 10.84
C SER A 78 2.00 7.84 9.45
N TYR A 79 0.78 8.04 8.95
CA TYR A 79 0.43 7.63 7.58
C TYR A 79 1.29 8.35 6.53
N ILE A 80 1.73 9.58 6.81
CA ILE A 80 2.63 10.35 5.94
C ILE A 80 4.03 9.71 5.92
N GLN A 81 4.58 9.35 7.08
CA GLN A 81 5.88 8.69 7.17
C GLN A 81 5.86 7.34 6.46
N PHE A 82 4.82 6.54 6.68
CA PHE A 82 4.65 5.27 5.99
C PHE A 82 4.58 5.44 4.47
N LYS A 83 3.78 6.38 3.99
CA LYS A 83 3.69 6.70 2.56
C LYS A 83 5.05 7.05 1.96
N ASN A 84 5.82 7.91 2.63
CA ASN A 84 7.14 8.30 2.15
C ASN A 84 8.08 7.10 2.13
N GLN A 85 8.14 6.32 3.21
CA GLN A 85 8.98 5.11 3.28
C GLN A 85 8.61 4.07 2.23
N PHE A 86 7.32 3.90 1.92
CA PHE A 86 6.87 2.99 0.88
C PHE A 86 7.29 3.48 -0.51
N ASN A 87 7.10 4.77 -0.79
CA ASN A 87 7.40 5.37 -2.10
C ASN A 87 8.91 5.55 -2.35
N ASP A 88 9.71 5.73 -1.31
CA ASP A 88 11.17 5.86 -1.37
C ASP A 88 11.86 4.47 -1.41
N ASN A 89 11.11 3.37 -1.39
CA ASN A 89 11.66 2.03 -1.43
C ASN A 89 12.01 1.61 -2.87
N ASP A 90 13.30 1.32 -3.15
CA ASP A 90 13.79 0.89 -4.47
C ASP A 90 13.02 -0.31 -5.06
N TYR A 91 12.55 -1.21 -4.20
CA TYR A 91 11.79 -2.38 -4.66
C TYR A 91 10.38 -1.98 -5.09
N ALA A 92 9.73 -1.03 -4.41
CA ALA A 92 8.42 -0.51 -4.79
C ALA A 92 8.46 0.10 -6.20
N GLU A 93 9.48 0.92 -6.49
CA GLU A 93 9.72 1.49 -7.83
C GLU A 93 9.91 0.38 -8.87
N LYS A 94 10.75 -0.63 -8.56
CA LYS A 94 11.04 -1.75 -9.47
C LYS A 94 9.79 -2.55 -9.86
N ILE A 95 8.82 -2.69 -8.96
CA ILE A 95 7.55 -3.41 -9.22
C ILE A 95 6.41 -2.46 -9.59
N ASN A 96 6.71 -1.18 -9.87
CA ASN A 96 5.79 -0.14 -10.27
C ASN A 96 4.59 0.01 -9.30
N LEU A 97 4.89 0.07 -8.00
CA LEU A 97 3.91 0.40 -6.96
C LEU A 97 4.24 1.75 -6.34
N SER A 98 3.20 2.53 -6.06
CA SER A 98 3.32 3.76 -5.27
C SER A 98 2.00 4.05 -4.56
N ILE A 99 2.08 4.66 -3.39
CA ILE A 99 0.94 5.21 -2.67
C ILE A 99 0.67 6.60 -3.24
N GLY A 100 -0.41 6.70 -4.02
CA GLY A 100 -0.86 7.92 -4.67
C GLY A 100 -1.47 8.95 -3.71
N THR A 101 -2.24 9.88 -4.26
CA THR A 101 -3.11 10.76 -3.47
C THR A 101 -4.32 9.98 -2.97
N VAL A 102 -4.84 10.32 -1.79
CA VAL A 102 -6.02 9.68 -1.18
C VAL A 102 -7.16 9.62 -2.20
N GLU A 103 -7.67 8.42 -2.49
CA GLU A 103 -8.76 8.25 -3.45
C GLU A 103 -10.13 8.55 -2.82
N LYS A 104 -10.29 8.24 -1.52
CA LYS A 104 -11.53 8.51 -0.78
C LYS A 104 -11.29 8.51 0.74
N LYS A 105 -11.86 9.51 1.44
CA LYS A 105 -12.12 9.46 2.90
C LYS A 105 -13.56 8.97 3.06
N THR A 106 -13.78 7.81 3.68
CA THR A 106 -15.13 7.22 3.81
C THR A 106 -15.44 6.91 5.27
N GLY A 107 -16.62 7.33 5.77
CA GLY A 107 -17.05 7.12 7.16
C GLY A 107 -16.49 8.14 8.15
N SER A 108 -16.61 7.86 9.46
CA SER A 108 -16.06 8.69 10.54
C SER A 108 -14.52 8.70 10.51
N GLU A 109 -14.02 9.60 9.67
CA GLU A 109 -12.74 10.31 9.67
C GLU A 109 -11.39 9.59 9.67
N ASP A 110 -11.32 8.27 9.82
CA ASP A 110 -10.06 7.58 10.15
C ASP A 110 -9.60 6.53 9.13
N THR A 111 -10.09 6.53 7.89
CA THR A 111 -9.72 5.48 6.91
C THR A 111 -9.41 6.05 5.52
N TYR A 112 -8.25 5.67 4.98
CA TYR A 112 -7.71 6.11 3.70
C TYR A 112 -7.51 4.92 2.76
N HIS A 113 -7.95 5.06 1.52
CA HIS A 113 -7.88 4.02 0.51
C HIS A 113 -6.96 4.46 -0.64
N TYR A 114 -6.11 3.56 -1.12
CA TYR A 114 -5.17 3.78 -2.20
C TYR A 114 -5.14 2.56 -3.12
N ALA A 115 -5.45 2.72 -4.41
CA ALA A 115 -5.16 1.68 -5.38
C ALA A 115 -3.67 1.70 -5.69
N LEU A 116 -2.96 0.66 -5.28
CA LEU A 116 -1.56 0.46 -5.64
C LEU A 116 -1.45 -0.08 -7.08
N SER A 117 -2.44 -0.86 -7.49
CA SER A 117 -2.70 -1.29 -8.88
C SER A 117 -4.19 -1.58 -9.07
N ASP A 118 -4.59 -2.01 -10.27
CA ASP A 118 -5.95 -2.48 -10.55
C ASP A 118 -6.34 -3.78 -9.81
N LYS A 119 -5.37 -4.47 -9.22
CA LYS A 119 -5.54 -5.73 -8.47
C LYS A 119 -5.15 -5.63 -7.00
N LEU A 120 -4.68 -4.46 -6.55
CA LEU A 120 -4.10 -4.30 -5.22
C LEU A 120 -4.57 -3.00 -4.57
N LEU A 121 -5.34 -3.14 -3.50
CA LEU A 121 -5.88 -2.04 -2.71
C LEU A 121 -5.18 -1.99 -1.34
N LEU A 122 -4.70 -0.83 -0.98
CA LEU A 122 -4.19 -0.51 0.35
C LEU A 122 -5.24 0.30 1.10
N ILE A 123 -5.54 -0.12 2.33
CA ILE A 123 -6.44 0.55 3.26
C ILE A 123 -5.65 0.84 4.53
N GLU A 124 -5.62 2.11 4.92
CA GLU A 124 -4.98 2.58 6.13
C GLU A 124 -6.05 3.08 7.10
N LYS A 125 -6.02 2.58 8.33
CA LYS A 125 -6.78 3.14 9.44
C LYS A 125 -5.83 3.99 10.28
N VAL A 126 -6.23 5.23 10.56
CA VAL A 126 -5.41 6.24 11.23
C VAL A 126 -6.12 6.69 12.51
N ASN A 127 -5.35 7.15 13.48
CA ASN A 127 -5.87 7.85 14.64
C ASN A 127 -6.02 9.35 14.30
N SER A 128 -7.25 9.87 14.18
CA SER A 128 -7.53 11.28 13.86
C SER A 128 -6.81 12.30 14.75
N GLN A 129 -6.49 11.95 15.98
CA GLN A 129 -5.85 12.89 16.92
C GLN A 129 -4.35 12.98 16.70
N SER A 130 -3.70 11.86 16.41
CA SER A 130 -2.24 11.77 16.33
C SER A 130 -1.71 11.63 14.90
N ASN A 131 -2.57 11.38 13.90
CA ASN A 131 -2.21 10.98 12.53
C ASN A 131 -1.38 9.68 12.45
N HIS A 132 -1.30 8.91 13.53
CA HIS A 132 -0.58 7.64 13.54
C HIS A 132 -1.42 6.53 12.93
N LEU A 133 -0.77 5.63 12.20
CA LEU A 133 -1.40 4.44 11.69
C LEU A 133 -1.82 3.54 12.85
N ARG A 134 -3.02 3.00 12.77
CA ARG A 134 -3.53 1.95 13.65
C ARG A 134 -3.53 0.59 12.97
N GLN A 135 -3.86 0.59 11.69
CA GLN A 135 -3.97 -0.63 10.92
C GLN A 135 -3.64 -0.38 9.46
N ILE A 136 -2.98 -1.34 8.84
CA ILE A 136 -2.86 -1.46 7.39
C ILE A 136 -3.58 -2.73 6.96
N THR A 137 -4.36 -2.64 5.89
CA THR A 137 -4.95 -3.79 5.21
C THR A 137 -4.62 -3.70 3.73
N LEU A 138 -4.03 -4.76 3.20
CA LEU A 138 -3.77 -4.94 1.78
C LEU A 138 -4.73 -6.00 1.25
N ILE A 139 -5.54 -5.64 0.26
CA ILE A 139 -6.46 -6.54 -0.42
C ILE A 139 -5.95 -6.77 -1.84
N GLY A 140 -5.57 -8.02 -2.11
CA GLY A 140 -5.05 -8.46 -3.40
C GLY A 140 -5.99 -9.44 -4.09
N GLN A 141 -6.30 -9.19 -5.36
CA GLN A 141 -7.00 -10.13 -6.24
C GLN A 141 -6.12 -10.45 -7.45
N PRO A 142 -4.94 -11.07 -7.24
CA PRO A 142 -4.04 -11.33 -8.34
C PRO A 142 -4.68 -12.28 -9.35
N SER A 143 -4.49 -11.98 -10.63
CA SER A 143 -4.88 -12.89 -11.70
C SER A 143 -3.86 -14.03 -11.82
N SER A 144 -3.99 -14.86 -12.87
CA SER A 144 -2.96 -15.85 -13.21
C SER A 144 -1.65 -15.21 -13.73
N ILE A 145 -1.60 -13.89 -13.87
CA ILE A 145 -0.43 -13.15 -14.33
C ILE A 145 0.59 -13.04 -13.19
N GLN A 146 1.83 -13.44 -13.48
CA GLN A 146 2.92 -13.44 -12.50
C GLN A 146 3.19 -12.06 -11.88
N GLU A 147 3.02 -10.99 -12.65
CA GLU A 147 3.22 -9.61 -12.20
C GLU A 147 2.32 -9.25 -11.01
N ASP A 148 1.05 -9.69 -11.02
CA ASP A 148 0.11 -9.39 -9.92
C ASP A 148 0.54 -10.04 -8.61
N ASN A 149 1.07 -11.27 -8.69
CA ASN A 149 1.61 -12.00 -7.54
C ASN A 149 2.87 -11.31 -7.00
N VAL A 150 3.76 -10.84 -7.89
CA VAL A 150 4.97 -10.09 -7.52
C VAL A 150 4.58 -8.79 -6.80
N LYS A 151 3.57 -8.07 -7.28
CA LYS A 151 3.08 -6.84 -6.62
C LYS A 151 2.48 -7.11 -5.24
N LEU A 152 1.65 -8.14 -5.09
CA LEU A 152 1.07 -8.51 -3.78
C LEU A 152 2.17 -8.89 -2.77
N ILE A 153 3.03 -9.85 -3.12
CA ILE A 153 4.10 -10.33 -2.22
C ILE A 153 5.11 -9.21 -1.95
N GLY A 154 5.41 -8.39 -2.96
CA GLY A 154 6.32 -7.26 -2.82
C GLY A 154 5.80 -6.19 -1.88
N ALA A 155 4.54 -5.79 -2.01
CA ALA A 155 3.90 -4.87 -1.08
C ALA A 155 3.88 -5.43 0.35
N MET A 156 3.60 -6.72 0.53
CA MET A 156 3.69 -7.38 1.84
C MET A 156 5.10 -7.30 2.42
N GLY A 157 6.12 -7.58 1.60
CA GLY A 157 7.53 -7.50 2.02
C GLY A 157 7.93 -6.10 2.47
N ILE A 158 7.59 -5.07 1.70
CA ILE A 158 7.85 -3.66 2.05
C ILE A 158 7.16 -3.30 3.37
N ILE A 159 5.90 -3.69 3.55
CA ILE A 159 5.16 -3.43 4.79
C ILE A 159 5.82 -4.15 5.98
N ILE A 160 6.20 -5.43 5.83
CA ILE A 160 6.90 -6.17 6.89
C ILE A 160 8.23 -5.49 7.24
N ASP A 161 9.02 -5.10 6.24
CA ASP A 161 10.29 -4.40 6.43
C ASP A 161 10.09 -3.09 7.20
N THR A 162 9.02 -2.33 6.92
CA THR A 162 8.69 -1.10 7.64
C THR A 162 8.38 -1.34 9.12
N PHE A 163 7.51 -2.30 9.44
CA PHE A 163 7.04 -2.53 10.82
C PHE A 163 7.87 -3.54 11.63
N SER A 164 8.86 -4.17 11.01
CA SER A 164 9.82 -5.10 11.64
C SER A 164 11.26 -4.76 11.22
N SER A 165 11.56 -3.46 11.10
CA SER A 165 12.89 -2.98 10.71
C SER A 165 13.99 -3.30 11.74
N ASP A 166 13.61 -3.53 12.99
CA ASP A 166 14.46 -3.96 14.10
C ASP A 166 14.83 -5.45 14.04
N LEU A 167 14.07 -6.26 13.29
CA LEU A 167 14.33 -7.69 13.14
C LEU A 167 15.44 -7.98 12.13
N SER A 168 16.05 -9.16 12.23
CA SER A 168 16.96 -9.65 11.18
C SER A 168 16.19 -10.02 9.91
N ILE A 169 16.90 -10.10 8.78
CA ILE A 169 16.30 -10.57 7.50
C ILE A 169 15.68 -11.97 7.65
N ASN A 170 16.33 -12.85 8.43
CA ASN A 170 15.82 -14.21 8.65
C ASN A 170 14.54 -14.19 9.48
N ASP A 171 14.48 -13.36 10.53
CA ASP A 171 13.28 -13.24 11.36
C ASP A 171 12.10 -12.65 10.59
N ARG A 172 12.37 -11.71 9.67
CA ARG A 172 11.33 -11.19 8.74
C ARG A 172 10.83 -12.25 7.76
N LYS A 173 11.68 -13.16 7.30
CA LYS A 173 11.25 -14.31 6.49
C LYS A 173 10.36 -15.27 7.28
N GLU A 174 10.66 -15.49 8.56
CA GLU A 174 9.82 -16.35 9.40
C GLU A 174 8.40 -15.77 9.58
N ILE A 175 8.22 -14.44 9.54
CA ILE A 175 6.86 -13.84 9.49
C ILE A 175 6.08 -14.37 8.28
N LEU A 176 6.67 -14.35 7.08
CA LEU A 176 6.00 -14.85 5.87
C LEU A 176 5.70 -16.36 5.97
N ARG A 177 6.62 -17.14 6.54
CA ARG A 177 6.43 -18.59 6.72
C ARG A 177 5.28 -18.90 7.68
N ASP A 178 5.19 -18.17 8.79
CA ASP A 178 4.08 -18.27 9.76
C ASP A 178 2.75 -17.88 9.12
N LEU A 179 2.75 -16.92 8.20
CA LEU A 179 1.59 -16.52 7.41
C LEU A 179 1.23 -17.50 6.28
N GLY A 180 1.90 -18.65 6.20
CA GLY A 180 1.58 -19.72 5.25
C GLY A 180 2.33 -19.66 3.92
N PHE A 181 3.30 -18.76 3.75
CA PHE A 181 4.19 -18.73 2.58
C PHE A 181 5.36 -19.71 2.76
N ASN A 182 5.03 -20.98 2.86
CA ASN A 182 5.99 -22.07 3.02
C ASN A 182 5.63 -23.25 2.09
N GLU A 183 6.59 -24.15 1.89
CA GLU A 183 6.47 -25.26 0.93
C GLU A 183 5.37 -26.28 1.27
N THR A 184 4.83 -26.24 2.49
CA THR A 184 3.82 -27.21 2.94
C THR A 184 2.41 -26.82 2.55
N VAL A 185 2.15 -25.54 2.27
CA VAL A 185 0.83 -25.05 1.88
C VAL A 185 0.62 -25.25 0.38
N LYS A 186 -0.33 -26.12 0.03
CA LYS A 186 -0.70 -26.41 -1.37
C LYS A 186 -1.71 -25.43 -1.97
N ASP A 187 -2.56 -24.85 -1.13
CA ASP A 187 -3.59 -23.89 -1.54
C ASP A 187 -3.59 -22.68 -0.62
N LEU A 188 -3.12 -21.54 -1.13
CA LEU A 188 -3.08 -20.27 -0.41
C LEU A 188 -4.48 -19.78 -0.01
N LYS A 189 -5.54 -20.21 -0.70
CA LYS A 189 -6.92 -19.83 -0.36
C LYS A 189 -7.43 -20.48 0.91
N SER A 190 -6.78 -21.56 1.36
CA SER A 190 -7.10 -22.23 2.63
C SER A 190 -6.47 -21.54 3.84
N ILE A 191 -5.53 -20.60 3.62
CA ILE A 191 -4.81 -19.97 4.72
C ILE A 191 -5.75 -19.06 5.52
N ASN A 192 -5.66 -19.20 6.83
CA ASN A 192 -6.12 -18.24 7.82
C ASN A 192 -5.10 -18.22 8.96
N ALA A 193 -4.09 -17.37 8.84
CA ALA A 193 -2.92 -17.37 9.70
C ALA A 193 -2.66 -15.98 10.28
N GLU A 194 -2.14 -15.97 11.50
CA GLU A 194 -1.71 -14.77 12.21
C GLU A 194 -0.40 -15.05 12.93
N THR A 195 0.45 -14.03 13.05
CA THR A 195 1.69 -14.11 13.81
C THR A 195 2.00 -12.77 14.46
N ILE A 196 2.73 -12.80 15.57
CA ILE A 196 3.04 -11.59 16.37
C ILE A 196 4.57 -11.46 16.46
N ARG A 197 5.07 -10.23 16.26
CA ARG A 197 6.46 -9.85 16.53
C ARG A 197 6.46 -8.56 17.34
N GLY A 198 6.96 -8.62 18.58
CA GLY A 198 6.92 -7.49 19.51
C GLY A 198 5.49 -7.02 19.81
N ASN A 199 5.13 -5.84 19.31
CA ASN A 199 3.80 -5.25 19.43
C ASN A 199 2.99 -5.29 18.13
N ILE A 200 3.56 -5.85 17.07
CA ILE A 200 2.94 -5.90 15.75
C ILE A 200 2.34 -7.28 15.52
N LYS A 201 1.07 -7.30 15.11
CA LYS A 201 0.33 -8.48 14.67
C LYS A 201 0.20 -8.43 13.16
N TYR A 202 0.58 -9.52 12.51
CA TYR A 202 0.41 -9.77 11.10
C TYR A 202 -0.68 -10.81 10.89
N GLY A 203 -1.49 -10.64 9.85
CA GLY A 203 -2.53 -11.59 9.46
C GLY A 203 -2.55 -11.79 7.95
N PHE A 204 -2.84 -13.02 7.53
CA PHE A 204 -3.05 -13.37 6.13
C PHE A 204 -4.20 -14.36 6.00
N LYS A 205 -5.17 -14.04 5.14
CA LYS A 205 -6.30 -14.91 4.85
C LYS A 205 -6.85 -14.68 3.46
N TYR A 206 -7.63 -15.63 2.96
CA TYR A 206 -8.42 -15.47 1.76
C TYR A 206 -9.91 -15.35 2.09
N LYS A 207 -10.63 -14.51 1.35
CA LYS A 207 -12.10 -14.46 1.34
C LYS A 207 -12.61 -14.43 -0.09
N GLU A 208 -13.54 -15.32 -0.42
CA GLU A 208 -14.02 -15.58 -1.79
C GLU A 208 -14.42 -14.31 -2.57
N ASN A 209 -15.10 -13.35 -1.91
CA ASN A 209 -15.57 -12.12 -2.54
C ASN A 209 -14.61 -10.91 -2.43
N LEU A 210 -13.51 -11.06 -1.69
CA LEU A 210 -12.56 -9.96 -1.45
C LEU A 210 -11.15 -10.26 -1.99
N GLY A 211 -10.74 -11.53 -2.06
CA GLY A 211 -9.39 -11.93 -2.42
C GLY A 211 -8.53 -12.24 -1.20
N PHE A 212 -7.21 -12.14 -1.38
CA PHE A 212 -6.23 -12.25 -0.31
C PHE A 212 -6.21 -10.97 0.50
N ILE A 213 -6.19 -11.11 1.82
CA ILE A 213 -6.20 -10.02 2.79
C ILE A 213 -4.96 -10.21 3.66
N PHE A 214 -4.03 -9.29 3.53
CA PHE A 214 -2.91 -9.13 4.45
C PHE A 214 -3.20 -7.96 5.39
N SER A 215 -2.92 -8.10 6.67
CA SER A 215 -3.16 -7.05 7.66
C SER A 215 -2.01 -6.88 8.63
N VAL A 216 -1.76 -5.63 9.02
CA VAL A 216 -0.82 -5.26 10.08
C VAL A 216 -1.56 -4.38 11.08
N SER A 217 -1.52 -4.75 12.35
CA SER A 217 -2.12 -3.99 13.46
C SER A 217 -1.24 -4.07 14.70
N ASN A 218 -1.56 -3.26 15.71
CA ASN A 218 -1.04 -3.52 17.04
C ASN A 218 -1.64 -4.84 17.57
N LYS A 219 -0.86 -5.63 18.32
CA LYS A 219 -1.32 -6.90 18.92
C LYS A 219 -2.50 -6.74 19.88
N ASN A 220 -2.64 -5.55 20.46
CA ASN A 220 -3.72 -5.22 21.39
C ASN A 220 -4.96 -4.68 20.67
N ASP A 221 -4.90 -4.47 19.35
CA ASP A 221 -6.06 -4.08 18.58
C ASP A 221 -6.92 -5.32 18.31
N MET A 222 -8.18 -5.27 18.75
CA MET A 222 -9.17 -6.29 18.43
C MET A 222 -9.59 -6.10 16.97
N ILE A 223 -9.16 -7.02 16.09
CA ILE A 223 -9.58 -7.11 14.69
C ILE A 223 -10.89 -7.88 14.58
#